data_AF-W5SGU1-F1
#
_entry.id   AF-W5SGU1-F1
#
_cell.length_a   1.000
_cell.length_b   1.000
_cell.length_c   1.000
_cell.angle_alpha   90.00
_cell.angle_beta   90.00
_cell.angle_gamma   90.00
#
_symmetry.space_group_name_H-M   'P 1'
#
loop_
_entity.id
_entity.type
_entity.pdbx_description
1 polymer ?
#
loop_
_entity_poly.entity_id
_entity_poly.type
_entity_poly.pdbx_seq_one_letter_code
_entity_poly.pdbx_strand_id
1 'polypeptide(L)'
;MNKGNFIYFNFLFFIINIVSSFAFAKNKLNIYELDFNSERQEFLVNINSKFNLCFKDEAWIYIKNNKNNSFIKFLSESYQDGAMFSFQTLKNVGIVMLTFKYQNVKDSREFTKNVILRIVKQEKSLKLDQMDSEGNLNLDKDIKNGEDFGLNNQSGHNVDLKDIMRRALNLYHINDYKGAIELLNKYDFNSDEYILLKAELYYKNGDYLNSYLNYLSLRDDFFNQIFVNLISLGIKLNKVENVLRDVRFLVENNIDFDEDTYLDILEFLLTNGEHEFYSSLSSLYYPKYVSSKFEDRYNYLLGKFYETESKYKDFVKSLSYYKRVIDSYPFSSYYELSKLRFLFLKRFF
;
A
#
# COMPACT_ATOMS: atom_id res chain seq x y z
N MET A 1 57.33 -17.75 19.97
CA MET A 1 56.86 -16.36 19.68
C MET A 1 56.08 -15.86 20.89
N ASN A 2 56.55 -14.77 21.51
CA ASN A 2 56.01 -14.26 22.78
C ASN A 2 54.66 -13.57 22.60
N LYS A 3 53.72 -13.84 23.53
CA LYS A 3 52.33 -13.29 23.57
C LYS A 3 52.24 -11.75 23.54
N GLY A 4 53.33 -11.04 23.82
CA GLY A 4 53.39 -9.58 23.72
C GLY A 4 53.30 -9.02 22.29
N ASN A 5 53.80 -9.75 21.28
CA ASN A 5 53.83 -9.24 19.91
C ASN A 5 52.47 -9.29 19.19
N PHE A 6 51.54 -10.13 19.67
CA PHE A 6 50.18 -10.24 19.10
C PHE A 6 49.26 -9.09 19.55
N ILE A 7 49.54 -8.51 20.73
CA ILE A 7 48.78 -7.37 21.26
C ILE A 7 49.21 -6.08 20.55
N TYR A 8 50.51 -5.91 20.27
CA TYR A 8 51.01 -4.74 19.56
C TYR A 8 50.53 -4.65 18.10
N PHE A 9 50.46 -5.78 17.38
CA PHE A 9 49.93 -5.78 16.00
C PHE A 9 48.43 -5.47 15.94
N ASN A 10 47.64 -5.94 16.90
CA ASN A 10 46.21 -5.60 16.97
C ASN A 10 45.98 -4.14 17.39
N PHE A 11 46.75 -3.60 18.33
CA PHE A 11 46.65 -2.18 18.68
C PHE A 11 47.08 -1.25 17.54
N LEU A 12 48.09 -1.63 16.74
CA LEU A 12 48.50 -0.83 15.59
C LEU A 12 47.40 -0.82 14.49
N PHE A 13 46.72 -1.95 14.26
CA PHE A 13 45.56 -2.02 13.37
C PHE A 13 44.35 -1.24 13.92
N PHE A 14 44.14 -1.27 15.23
CA PHE A 14 43.07 -0.51 15.88
C PHE A 14 43.34 1.00 15.81
N ILE A 15 44.59 1.43 15.98
CA ILE A 15 44.97 2.84 15.87
C ILE A 15 44.88 3.32 14.41
N ILE A 16 45.27 2.51 13.41
CA ILE A 16 45.11 2.88 11.99
C ILE A 16 43.63 2.98 11.60
N ASN A 17 42.76 2.11 12.11
CA ASN A 17 41.30 2.22 11.91
C ASN A 17 40.62 3.33 12.73
N ILE A 18 41.19 3.70 13.88
CA ILE A 18 40.72 4.84 14.67
C ILE A 18 41.17 6.15 14.01
N VAL A 19 42.38 6.24 13.47
CA VAL A 19 42.85 7.47 12.81
C VAL A 19 42.11 7.71 11.49
N SER A 20 41.72 6.67 10.74
CA SER A 20 40.85 6.82 9.56
C SER A 20 39.42 7.24 9.94
N SER A 21 38.88 6.77 11.07
CA SER A 21 37.57 7.21 11.59
C SER A 21 37.60 8.59 12.27
N PHE A 22 38.74 9.02 12.84
CA PHE A 22 38.91 10.37 13.38
C PHE A 22 39.27 11.42 12.33
N ALA A 23 39.85 11.03 11.18
CA ALA A 23 40.04 11.94 10.05
C ALA A 23 38.70 12.34 9.38
N PHE A 24 37.64 11.55 9.57
CA PHE A 24 36.27 11.90 9.15
C PHE A 24 35.52 12.78 10.16
N ALA A 25 36.00 12.89 11.41
CA ALA A 25 35.31 13.62 12.48
C ALA A 25 35.41 15.15 12.39
N LYS A 26 35.97 15.72 11.32
CA LYS A 26 36.10 17.18 11.14
C LYS A 26 35.28 17.80 10.00
N ASN A 27 34.44 17.04 9.33
CA ASN A 27 33.37 17.56 8.48
C ASN A 27 32.05 16.91 8.90
N LYS A 28 31.14 17.66 9.53
CA LYS A 28 29.75 17.24 9.75
C LYS A 28 29.06 17.10 8.39
N LEU A 29 29.28 15.98 7.71
CA LEU A 29 28.46 15.49 6.62
C LEU A 29 27.48 14.50 7.25
N ASN A 30 26.19 14.80 7.21
CA ASN A 30 25.18 13.82 7.58
C ASN A 30 25.21 12.72 6.52
N ILE A 31 25.63 11.51 6.87
CA ILE A 31 25.61 10.35 5.99
C ILE A 31 24.41 9.50 6.37
N TYR A 32 23.56 9.21 5.40
CA TYR A 32 22.37 8.38 5.58
C TYR A 32 22.50 7.11 4.73
N GLU A 33 22.50 5.97 5.41
CA GLU A 33 22.49 4.65 4.74
C GLU A 33 21.05 4.22 4.45
N LEU A 34 20.82 3.80 3.21
CA LEU A 34 19.50 3.42 2.71
C LEU A 34 19.42 1.90 2.57
N ASP A 35 18.46 1.29 3.26
CA ASP A 35 18.12 -0.13 3.13
C ASP A 35 16.76 -0.31 2.43
N PHE A 36 16.56 -1.45 1.77
CA PHE A 36 15.37 -1.84 1.02
C PHE A 36 14.14 -2.10 1.90
N ASN A 37 14.35 -2.33 3.19
CA ASN A 37 13.29 -2.83 4.08
C ASN A 37 12.29 -1.76 4.57
N SER A 38 12.47 -0.47 4.26
CA SER A 38 11.56 0.58 4.73
C SER A 38 10.92 1.33 3.57
N GLU A 39 9.59 1.42 3.62
CA GLU A 39 8.73 1.83 2.50
C GLU A 39 8.72 3.33 2.25
N ARG A 40 9.08 4.16 3.24
CA ARG A 40 9.41 5.59 3.08
C ARG A 40 10.39 5.98 4.18
N GLN A 41 11.59 6.41 3.80
CA GLN A 41 12.53 7.01 4.75
C GLN A 41 12.40 8.53 4.65
N GLU A 42 11.87 9.14 5.71
CA GLU A 42 11.90 10.58 5.90
C GLU A 42 13.20 10.97 6.60
N PHE A 43 13.98 11.86 5.98
CA PHE A 43 15.19 12.40 6.59
C PHE A 43 15.01 13.88 6.93
N LEU A 44 15.34 14.22 8.16
CA LEU A 44 15.36 15.60 8.62
C LEU A 44 16.75 16.20 8.38
N VAL A 45 16.81 17.27 7.60
CA VAL A 45 18.06 17.93 7.21
C VAL A 45 17.97 19.43 7.45
N ASN A 46 19.04 20.04 7.94
CA ASN A 46 19.05 21.49 8.17
C ASN A 46 19.25 22.26 6.86
N ILE A 47 18.74 23.49 6.77
CA ILE A 47 19.08 24.42 5.69
C ILE A 47 20.61 24.66 5.61
N ASN A 48 21.12 24.94 4.41
CA ASN A 48 22.54 25.18 4.12
C ASN A 48 23.52 24.08 4.58
N SER A 49 23.06 22.84 4.71
CA SER A 49 23.88 21.70 5.14
C SER A 49 24.18 20.76 3.97
N LYS A 50 25.30 20.04 4.07
CA LYS A 50 25.66 18.98 3.12
C LYS A 50 25.31 17.62 3.72
N PHE A 51 24.81 16.73 2.88
CA PHE A 51 24.47 15.38 3.27
C PHE A 51 24.74 14.40 2.13
N ASN A 52 24.97 13.15 2.50
CA ASN A 52 25.18 12.05 1.56
C ASN A 52 24.09 11.00 1.76
N LEU A 53 23.62 10.43 0.65
CA LEU A 53 22.75 9.26 0.64
C LEU A 53 23.53 8.10 0.03
N CYS A 54 23.68 7.02 0.79
CA CYS A 54 24.45 5.85 0.40
C CYS A 54 23.52 4.65 0.19
N PHE A 55 23.67 3.99 -0.95
CA PHE A 55 23.03 2.73 -1.27
C PHE A 55 24.06 1.62 -1.29
N LYS A 56 23.68 0.44 -0.80
CA LYS A 56 24.57 -0.74 -0.73
C LYS A 56 25.05 -1.23 -2.11
N ASP A 57 24.30 -0.94 -3.17
CA ASP A 57 24.57 -1.41 -4.53
C ASP A 57 25.03 -0.23 -5.41
N GLU A 58 25.87 -0.48 -6.40
CA GLU A 58 26.35 0.51 -7.38
C GLU A 58 25.32 0.78 -8.49
N ALA A 59 24.33 -0.10 -8.68
CA ALA A 59 23.33 -0.02 -9.74
C ALA A 59 22.25 1.09 -9.54
N TRP A 60 22.44 2.00 -8.58
CA TRP A 60 21.51 3.10 -8.33
C TRP A 60 21.90 4.35 -9.11
N ILE A 61 20.89 5.09 -9.57
CA ILE A 61 21.05 6.33 -10.33
C ILE A 61 20.12 7.38 -9.75
N TYR A 62 20.63 8.60 -9.50
CA TYR A 62 19.81 9.71 -9.07
C TYR A 62 19.10 10.37 -10.26
N ILE A 63 17.77 10.49 -10.18
CA ILE A 63 16.95 11.16 -11.20
C ILE A 63 16.73 12.62 -10.81
N LYS A 64 17.43 13.53 -11.48
CA LYS A 64 17.39 14.96 -11.19
C LYS A 64 15.99 15.54 -11.49
N ASN A 65 15.39 16.18 -10.48
CA ASN A 65 14.12 16.88 -10.60
C ASN A 65 14.32 18.40 -10.49
N ASN A 66 13.97 19.15 -11.54
CA ASN A 66 14.14 20.60 -11.56
C ASN A 66 13.31 21.34 -10.49
N LYS A 67 12.21 20.76 -10.02
CA LYS A 67 11.40 21.32 -8.93
C LYS A 67 12.17 21.37 -7.61
N ASN A 68 13.19 20.53 -7.44
CA ASN A 68 14.00 20.47 -6.22
C ASN A 68 15.13 21.51 -6.20
N ASN A 69 15.45 22.16 -7.33
CA ASN A 69 16.61 23.07 -7.46
C ASN A 69 16.52 24.29 -6.53
N SER A 70 15.32 24.69 -6.10
CA SER A 70 15.12 25.78 -5.14
C SER A 70 15.41 25.36 -3.69
N PHE A 71 15.53 24.07 -3.41
CA PHE A 71 15.70 23.52 -2.06
C PHE A 71 17.04 22.81 -1.87
N ILE A 72 17.54 22.17 -2.92
CA ILE A 72 18.76 21.35 -2.87
C ILE A 72 19.58 21.48 -4.16
N LYS A 73 20.89 21.27 -4.02
CA LYS A 73 21.85 21.19 -5.09
C LYS A 73 22.54 19.83 -5.05
N PHE A 74 22.49 19.09 -6.16
CA PHE A 74 23.31 17.89 -6.34
C PHE A 74 24.78 18.28 -6.54
N LEU A 75 25.69 17.63 -5.81
CA LEU A 75 27.11 17.94 -5.81
C LEU A 75 27.93 16.92 -6.61
N SER A 76 27.75 15.63 -6.32
CA SER A 76 28.57 14.55 -6.89
C SER A 76 27.94 13.18 -6.64
N GLU A 77 28.40 12.18 -7.39
CA GLU A 77 28.16 10.76 -7.18
C GLU A 77 29.47 9.96 -7.15
N SER A 78 29.46 8.82 -6.47
CA SER A 78 30.57 7.85 -6.41
C SER A 78 30.02 6.43 -6.33
N TYR A 79 30.76 5.45 -6.89
CA TYR A 79 30.35 4.04 -6.98
C TYR A 79 31.39 3.07 -6.40
N GLN A 80 32.39 3.56 -5.66
CA GLN A 80 33.53 2.74 -5.21
C GLN A 80 33.15 1.66 -4.18
N ASP A 81 32.16 1.94 -3.31
CA ASP A 81 31.67 1.06 -2.25
C ASP A 81 30.13 1.10 -2.22
N GLY A 82 29.51 0.87 -3.39
CA GLY A 82 28.09 1.15 -3.64
C GLY A 82 27.83 2.59 -4.09
N ALA A 83 26.59 2.91 -4.44
CA ALA A 83 26.23 4.22 -4.98
C ALA A 83 26.04 5.26 -3.86
N MET A 84 26.86 6.30 -3.87
CA MET A 84 26.78 7.45 -2.97
C MET A 84 26.41 8.72 -3.74
N PHE A 85 25.42 9.45 -3.25
CA PHE A 85 24.97 10.72 -3.82
C PHE A 85 25.10 11.86 -2.81
N SER A 86 25.84 12.91 -3.18
CA SER A 86 26.08 14.06 -2.32
C SER A 86 25.22 15.25 -2.70
N PHE A 87 24.62 15.87 -1.70
CA PHE A 87 23.71 17.00 -1.86
C PHE A 87 24.05 18.14 -0.90
N GLN A 88 23.61 19.34 -1.23
CA GLN A 88 23.62 20.51 -0.38
C GLN A 88 22.22 21.13 -0.33
N THR A 89 21.65 21.29 0.87
CA THR A 89 20.40 22.05 1.05
C THR A 89 20.67 23.55 0.90
N LEU A 90 19.66 24.28 0.44
CA LEU A 90 19.66 25.72 0.31
C LEU A 90 18.92 26.37 1.50
N LYS A 91 18.62 27.67 1.40
CA LYS A 91 17.98 28.45 2.47
C LYS A 91 16.48 28.16 2.65
N ASN A 92 15.86 27.47 1.71
CA ASN A 92 14.42 27.23 1.72
C ASN A 92 14.06 26.03 2.62
N VAL A 93 13.07 26.23 3.48
CA VAL A 93 12.44 25.19 4.31
C VAL A 93 11.33 24.55 3.50
N GLY A 94 11.20 23.23 3.58
CA GLY A 94 10.16 22.52 2.85
C GLY A 94 10.40 21.03 2.82
N ILE A 95 9.45 20.31 2.22
CA ILE A 95 9.55 18.88 2.00
C ILE A 95 9.87 18.67 0.52
N VAL A 96 10.96 17.96 0.23
CA VAL A 96 11.35 17.61 -1.14
C VAL A 96 11.50 16.10 -1.29
N MET A 97 11.16 15.62 -2.48
CA MET A 97 11.24 14.20 -2.81
C MET A 97 12.42 13.98 -3.77
N LEU A 98 13.38 13.17 -3.34
CA LEU A 98 14.46 12.68 -4.18
C LEU A 98 14.10 11.33 -4.78
N THR A 99 14.31 11.18 -6.08
CA THR A 99 13.96 9.95 -6.81
C THR A 99 15.24 9.28 -7.28
N PHE A 100 15.38 8.00 -6.96
CA PHE A 100 16.50 7.16 -7.36
C PHE A 100 15.97 5.96 -8.15
N LYS A 101 16.59 5.63 -9.27
CA LYS A 101 16.26 4.46 -10.07
C LYS A 101 17.34 3.41 -9.86
N TYR A 102 16.93 2.20 -9.51
CA TYR A 102 17.80 1.04 -9.55
C TYR A 102 17.74 0.43 -10.96
N GLN A 103 18.90 0.16 -11.55
CA GLN A 103 19.04 -0.47 -12.86
C GLN A 103 20.17 -1.49 -12.83
N ASN A 104 19.82 -2.78 -12.71
CA ASN A 104 20.82 -3.85 -12.74
C ASN A 104 20.72 -4.66 -14.04
N VAL A 105 21.81 -4.64 -14.80
CA VAL A 105 21.91 -5.28 -16.12
C VAL A 105 21.89 -6.81 -16.04
N LYS A 106 22.28 -7.38 -14.89
CA LYS A 106 22.43 -8.84 -14.73
C LYS A 106 21.10 -9.55 -14.46
N ASP A 107 20.18 -8.90 -13.76
CA ASP A 107 18.89 -9.47 -13.34
C ASP A 107 17.69 -8.73 -13.94
N SER A 108 17.93 -7.73 -14.82
CA SER A 108 16.90 -6.90 -15.47
C SER A 108 15.94 -6.20 -14.50
N ARG A 109 16.31 -6.10 -13.22
CA ARG A 109 15.47 -5.43 -12.22
C ARG A 109 15.59 -3.93 -12.39
N GLU A 110 14.45 -3.29 -12.61
CA GLU A 110 14.32 -1.84 -12.58
C GLU A 110 13.22 -1.43 -11.62
N PHE A 111 13.53 -0.57 -10.67
CA PHE A 111 12.53 0.01 -9.78
C PHE A 111 12.98 1.37 -9.28
N THR A 112 12.03 2.13 -8.74
CA THR A 112 12.26 3.51 -8.29
C THR A 112 12.09 3.60 -6.78
N LYS A 113 13.02 4.26 -6.10
CA LYS A 113 12.94 4.59 -4.68
C LYS A 113 12.85 6.10 -4.50
N ASN A 114 11.82 6.52 -3.75
CA ASN A 114 11.63 7.91 -3.38
C ASN A 114 12.07 8.12 -1.93
N VAL A 115 12.91 9.13 -1.71
CA VAL A 115 13.38 9.56 -0.39
C VAL A 115 12.79 10.93 -0.09
N ILE A 116 12.12 11.05 1.05
CA ILE A 116 11.50 12.31 1.47
C ILE A 116 12.48 13.04 2.38
N LEU A 117 12.84 14.27 2.01
CA LEU A 117 13.67 15.15 2.82
C LEU A 117 12.81 16.26 3.41
N ARG A 118 12.76 16.35 4.73
CA ARG A 118 12.18 17.49 5.45
C ARG A 118 13.31 18.45 5.82
N ILE A 119 13.37 19.56 5.11
CA ILE A 119 14.38 20.61 5.32
C ILE A 119 13.86 21.57 6.38
N VAL A 120 14.56 21.69 7.51
CA VAL A 120 14.17 22.54 8.63
C VAL A 120 15.21 23.63 8.92
N LYS A 121 14.78 24.70 9.61
CA LYS A 121 15.71 25.67 10.18
C LYS A 121 16.40 25.03 11.38
N GLN A 122 17.71 25.25 11.48
CA GLN A 122 18.49 24.77 12.61
C GLN A 122 18.07 25.53 13.86
N GLU A 123 17.29 24.89 14.73
CA GLU A 123 17.05 25.42 16.07
C GLU A 123 18.29 25.17 16.93
N LYS A 124 18.78 26.22 17.59
CA LYS A 124 19.80 26.10 18.61
C LYS A 124 19.23 25.26 19.75
N SER A 125 19.72 24.02 19.85
CA SER A 125 19.66 23.13 21.01
C SER A 125 18.85 23.64 22.20
N LEU A 126 17.64 23.12 22.38
CA LEU A 126 17.06 22.99 23.72
C LEU A 126 16.82 21.52 24.01
N LYS A 127 17.22 21.18 25.23
CA LYS A 127 17.45 19.86 25.76
C LYS A 127 16.14 19.08 25.83
N LEU A 128 16.25 17.77 25.61
CA LEU A 128 15.34 16.78 26.17
C LEU A 128 15.27 16.98 27.70
N ASP A 129 14.08 16.73 28.26
CA ASP A 129 13.69 16.73 29.68
C ASP A 129 13.09 18.04 30.22
N GLN A 130 11.75 18.11 30.22
CA GLN A 130 10.94 18.29 31.43
C GLN A 130 9.45 18.03 31.17
N MET A 131 8.85 17.35 32.14
CA MET A 131 7.47 16.88 32.27
C MET A 131 6.50 18.01 32.68
N ASP A 132 5.23 17.78 32.34
CA ASP A 132 4.00 18.10 33.09
C ASP A 132 3.20 19.41 32.91
N SER A 133 1.94 19.14 32.48
CA SER A 133 0.66 19.48 33.12
C SER A 133 -0.04 20.82 32.84
N GLU A 134 -1.28 20.65 32.37
CA GLU A 134 -2.50 21.45 32.60
C GLU A 134 -2.66 22.86 32.02
N GLY A 135 -3.77 23.03 31.28
CA GLY A 135 -4.25 24.33 30.82
C GLY A 135 -5.50 24.22 29.93
N ASN A 136 -6.65 23.96 30.55
CA ASN A 136 -8.03 24.02 30.04
C ASN A 136 -8.32 24.99 28.89
N LEU A 137 -9.12 24.54 27.91
CA LEU A 137 -10.12 25.40 27.23
C LEU A 137 -11.38 24.59 26.82
N ASN A 138 -12.36 24.58 27.73
CA ASN A 138 -13.81 24.73 27.54
C ASN A 138 -14.49 24.17 26.28
N LEU A 139 -15.14 23.02 26.47
CA LEU A 139 -16.40 22.66 25.82
C LEU A 139 -17.54 23.46 26.46
N ASP A 140 -18.24 24.30 25.68
CA ASP A 140 -19.71 24.29 25.65
C ASP A 140 -20.32 25.30 24.67
N LYS A 141 -21.40 24.85 24.03
CA LYS A 141 -22.53 25.59 23.42
C LYS A 141 -22.29 26.34 22.11
N ASP A 142 -22.90 25.82 21.04
CA ASP A 142 -24.09 26.46 20.51
C ASP A 142 -24.87 25.53 19.53
N ILE A 143 -26.05 25.12 19.99
CA ILE A 143 -27.17 24.66 19.16
C ILE A 143 -27.99 25.89 18.80
N LYS A 144 -28.26 26.12 17.51
CA LYS A 144 -29.49 26.79 17.02
C LYS A 144 -29.68 26.66 15.48
N ASN A 145 -30.62 25.79 15.12
CA ASN A 145 -31.76 25.90 14.18
C ASN A 145 -31.69 26.67 12.84
N GLY A 146 -32.33 26.03 11.83
CA GLY A 146 -32.87 26.59 10.57
C GLY A 146 -32.07 26.09 9.36
N GLU A 147 -32.63 25.50 8.29
CA GLU A 147 -33.90 25.73 7.63
C GLU A 147 -34.41 24.46 6.90
N ASP A 148 -35.73 24.37 6.79
CA ASP A 148 -36.53 23.41 6.05
C ASP A 148 -36.88 24.02 4.67
N PHE A 149 -36.80 23.29 3.56
CA PHE A 149 -37.60 23.46 2.32
C PHE A 149 -37.09 22.55 1.18
N GLY A 150 -37.98 21.72 0.61
CA GLY A 150 -37.79 21.20 -0.75
C GLY A 150 -38.35 19.82 -1.08
N LEU A 151 -39.68 19.65 -1.04
CA LEU A 151 -40.41 18.50 -1.58
C LEU A 151 -40.26 18.36 -3.11
N ASN A 152 -40.13 17.10 -3.54
CA ASN A 152 -40.61 16.44 -4.79
C ASN A 152 -39.52 15.80 -5.66
N ASN A 153 -39.42 14.47 -5.66
CA ASN A 153 -40.08 13.64 -6.69
C ASN A 153 -39.85 12.13 -6.51
N GLN A 154 -40.97 11.41 -6.45
CA GLN A 154 -41.24 10.11 -7.12
C GLN A 154 -40.60 8.82 -6.59
N SER A 155 -41.40 8.12 -5.77
CA SER A 155 -41.81 6.72 -5.94
C SER A 155 -40.76 5.68 -6.32
N GLY A 156 -40.09 5.17 -5.31
CA GLY A 156 -39.78 3.75 -5.12
C GLY A 156 -39.76 3.54 -3.61
N HIS A 157 -40.34 2.45 -3.09
CA HIS A 157 -40.27 2.11 -1.67
C HIS A 157 -38.81 1.78 -1.29
N ASN A 158 -37.95 2.79 -1.22
CA ASN A 158 -36.64 2.68 -0.60
C ASN A 158 -36.88 2.76 0.90
N VAL A 159 -37.01 1.58 1.47
CA VAL A 159 -37.07 1.40 2.91
C VAL A 159 -35.76 1.95 3.50
N ASP A 160 -35.85 3.04 4.26
CA ASP A 160 -34.69 3.68 4.85
C ASP A 160 -34.20 2.90 6.07
N LEU A 161 -32.94 2.46 6.03
CA LEU A 161 -32.23 1.76 7.11
C LEU A 161 -32.37 2.51 8.43
N LYS A 162 -32.18 3.84 8.40
CA LYS A 162 -32.21 4.68 9.62
C LYS A 162 -33.59 4.67 10.26
N ASP A 163 -34.63 4.70 9.45
CA ASP A 163 -36.01 4.63 9.93
C ASP A 163 -36.33 3.29 10.59
N ILE A 164 -35.84 2.18 10.03
CA ILE A 164 -36.02 0.85 10.61
C ILE A 164 -35.28 0.73 11.92
N MET A 165 -34.00 1.12 11.95
CA MET A 165 -33.20 1.07 13.17
C MET A 165 -33.83 1.92 14.27
N ARG A 166 -34.34 3.12 13.95
CA ARG A 166 -35.08 3.96 14.89
C ARG A 166 -36.33 3.28 15.44
N ARG A 167 -37.12 2.60 14.60
CA ARG A 167 -38.31 1.86 15.06
C ARG A 167 -37.94 0.68 15.95
N ALA A 168 -36.86 -0.04 15.64
CA ALA A 168 -36.35 -1.13 16.47
C ALA A 168 -35.83 -0.61 17.83
N LEU A 169 -35.14 0.54 17.83
CA LEU A 169 -34.70 1.22 19.06
C LEU A 169 -35.89 1.67 19.93
N ASN A 170 -36.98 2.15 19.34
CA ASN A 170 -38.19 2.47 20.10
C ASN A 170 -38.76 1.24 20.81
N LEU A 171 -38.76 0.07 20.16
CA LEU A 171 -39.18 -1.20 20.76
C LEU A 171 -38.21 -1.66 21.85
N TYR A 172 -36.90 -1.49 21.63
CA TYR A 172 -35.86 -1.71 22.64
C TYR A 172 -36.12 -0.88 23.91
N HIS A 173 -36.44 0.41 23.77
CA HIS A 173 -36.67 1.31 24.92
C HIS A 173 -37.88 0.93 25.78
N ILE A 174 -38.85 0.21 25.22
CA ILE A 174 -40.00 -0.33 25.97
C ILE A 174 -39.80 -1.79 26.41
N ASN A 175 -38.57 -2.31 26.30
CA ASN A 175 -38.19 -3.70 26.60
C ASN A 175 -38.85 -4.77 25.70
N ASP A 176 -39.41 -4.39 24.54
CA ASP A 176 -39.91 -5.34 23.54
C ASP A 176 -38.79 -5.80 22.60
N TYR A 177 -37.83 -6.53 23.17
CA TYR A 177 -36.65 -7.01 22.44
C TYR A 177 -37.03 -8.01 21.34
N LYS A 178 -38.02 -8.87 21.59
CA LYS A 178 -38.50 -9.85 20.61
C LYS A 178 -39.15 -9.16 19.40
N GLY A 179 -40.02 -8.16 19.63
CA GLY A 179 -40.62 -7.37 18.55
C GLY A 179 -39.59 -6.58 17.75
N ALA A 180 -38.57 -6.03 18.41
CA ALA A 180 -37.46 -5.36 17.74
C ALA A 180 -36.64 -6.31 16.84
N ILE A 181 -36.33 -7.51 17.32
CA ILE A 181 -35.64 -8.56 16.54
C ILE A 181 -36.50 -8.98 15.34
N GLU A 182 -37.79 -9.24 15.55
CA GLU A 182 -38.72 -9.61 14.46
C GLU A 182 -38.86 -8.50 13.42
N LEU A 183 -38.82 -7.23 13.83
CA LEU A 183 -38.81 -6.10 12.90
C LEU A 183 -37.52 -6.07 12.07
N LEU A 184 -36.36 -6.20 12.71
CA LEU A 184 -35.08 -6.17 12.01
C LEU A 184 -34.96 -7.37 11.06
N ASN A 185 -35.25 -8.60 11.49
CA ASN A 185 -35.13 -9.80 10.65
C ASN A 185 -36.01 -9.81 9.38
N LYS A 186 -36.95 -8.86 9.21
CA LYS A 186 -37.66 -8.66 7.93
C LYS A 186 -36.80 -8.03 6.85
N TYR A 187 -35.63 -7.51 7.20
CA TYR A 187 -34.72 -6.80 6.33
C TYR A 187 -33.31 -7.37 6.45
N ASP A 188 -32.57 -7.31 5.35
CA ASP A 188 -31.21 -7.82 5.24
C ASP A 188 -30.26 -6.70 4.84
N PHE A 189 -30.04 -5.77 5.78
CA PHE A 189 -29.10 -4.68 5.58
C PHE A 189 -27.70 -5.11 5.99
N ASN A 190 -26.74 -4.93 5.09
CA ASN A 190 -25.33 -5.20 5.37
C ASN A 190 -24.62 -3.92 5.83
N SER A 191 -24.90 -3.47 7.06
CA SER A 191 -24.24 -2.32 7.67
C SER A 191 -23.84 -2.60 9.11
N ASP A 192 -22.67 -2.12 9.52
CA ASP A 192 -22.11 -2.42 10.84
C ASP A 192 -23.04 -2.02 11.99
N GLU A 193 -23.61 -0.81 11.91
CA GLU A 193 -24.52 -0.29 12.93
C GLU A 193 -25.78 -1.16 13.09
N TYR A 194 -26.28 -1.71 11.99
CA TYR A 194 -27.45 -2.60 11.97
C TYR A 194 -27.14 -3.96 12.60
N ILE A 195 -25.99 -4.55 12.26
CA ILE A 195 -25.56 -5.84 12.81
C ILE A 195 -25.25 -5.71 14.30
N LEU A 196 -24.61 -4.61 14.73
CA LEU A 196 -24.40 -4.28 16.14
C LEU A 196 -25.73 -4.18 16.90
N LEU A 197 -26.71 -3.45 16.35
CA LEU A 197 -28.03 -3.32 16.98
C LEU A 197 -28.72 -4.69 17.13
N LYS A 198 -28.64 -5.56 16.13
CA LYS A 198 -29.14 -6.95 16.23
C LYS A 198 -28.42 -7.71 17.33
N ALA A 199 -27.09 -7.60 17.41
CA ALA A 199 -26.29 -8.29 18.41
C ALA A 199 -26.67 -7.88 19.84
N GLU A 200 -26.86 -6.58 20.09
CA GLU A 200 -27.31 -6.04 21.38
C GLU A 200 -28.73 -6.49 21.73
N LEU A 201 -29.64 -6.48 20.76
CA LEU A 201 -31.01 -6.92 20.95
C LEU A 201 -31.11 -8.41 21.29
N TYR A 202 -30.37 -9.27 20.57
CA TYR A 202 -30.28 -10.69 20.89
C TYR A 202 -29.71 -10.92 22.29
N TYR A 203 -28.68 -10.16 22.69
CA TYR A 203 -28.10 -10.25 24.03
C TYR A 203 -29.15 -9.91 25.11
N LYS A 204 -29.87 -8.79 24.96
CA LYS A 204 -30.91 -8.38 25.92
C LYS A 204 -32.09 -9.34 25.98
N ASN A 205 -32.41 -10.00 24.86
CA ASN A 205 -33.43 -11.04 24.78
C ASN A 205 -32.96 -12.40 25.34
N GLY A 206 -31.69 -12.54 25.75
CA GLY A 206 -31.12 -13.79 26.27
C GLY A 206 -30.69 -14.80 25.20
N ASP A 207 -30.74 -14.42 23.91
CA ASP A 207 -30.27 -15.25 22.80
C ASP A 207 -28.79 -14.99 22.54
N TYR A 208 -27.95 -15.54 23.41
CA TYR A 208 -26.52 -15.30 23.39
C TYR A 208 -25.82 -15.89 22.16
N LEU A 209 -26.37 -16.94 21.56
CA LEU A 209 -25.78 -17.56 20.36
C LEU A 209 -25.89 -16.61 19.17
N ASN A 210 -27.09 -16.10 18.88
CA ASN A 210 -27.27 -15.16 17.78
C ASN A 210 -26.53 -13.83 18.05
N SER A 211 -26.51 -13.37 19.30
CA SER A 211 -25.69 -12.21 19.68
C SER A 211 -24.21 -12.44 19.36
N TYR A 212 -23.64 -13.56 19.81
CA TYR A 212 -22.25 -13.94 19.54
C TYR A 212 -21.96 -14.01 18.05
N LEU A 213 -22.83 -14.64 17.26
CA LEU A 213 -22.66 -14.77 15.80
C LEU A 213 -22.66 -13.42 15.08
N ASN A 214 -23.48 -12.44 15.49
CA ASN A 214 -23.47 -11.10 14.90
C ASN A 214 -22.20 -10.31 15.27
N TYR A 215 -21.70 -10.43 16.50
CA TYR A 215 -20.40 -9.83 16.84
C TYR A 215 -19.24 -10.51 16.12
N LEU A 216 -19.32 -11.83 15.95
CA LEU A 216 -18.32 -12.62 15.25
C LEU A 216 -18.25 -12.21 13.78
N SER A 217 -19.39 -12.04 13.11
CA SER A 217 -19.42 -11.61 11.71
C SER A 217 -18.75 -10.24 11.53
N LEU A 218 -19.07 -9.26 12.38
CA LEU A 218 -18.42 -7.94 12.33
C LEU A 218 -16.91 -8.01 12.54
N ARG A 219 -16.47 -8.76 13.55
CA ARG A 219 -15.05 -8.95 13.82
C ARG A 219 -14.35 -9.54 12.59
N ASP A 220 -14.93 -10.59 12.01
CA ASP A 220 -14.34 -11.29 10.87
C ASP A 220 -14.33 -10.40 9.63
N ASP A 221 -15.37 -9.61 9.37
CA ASP A 221 -15.42 -8.65 8.27
C ASP A 221 -14.32 -7.59 8.38
N PHE A 222 -14.17 -6.96 9.55
CA PHE A 222 -13.08 -6.00 9.78
C PHE A 222 -11.71 -6.64 9.68
N PHE A 223 -11.56 -7.85 10.22
CA PHE A 223 -10.30 -8.60 10.16
C PHE A 223 -9.92 -8.91 8.71
N ASN A 224 -10.86 -9.38 7.90
CA ASN A 224 -10.68 -9.67 6.49
C ASN A 224 -10.32 -8.42 5.69
N GLN A 225 -10.96 -7.28 5.98
CA GLN A 225 -10.66 -6.00 5.35
C GLN A 225 -9.21 -5.54 5.60
N ILE A 226 -8.62 -5.87 6.75
CA ILE A 226 -7.21 -5.57 7.02
C ILE A 226 -6.30 -6.26 6.01
N PHE A 227 -6.54 -7.53 5.67
CA PHE A 227 -5.74 -8.24 4.66
C PHE A 227 -5.87 -7.62 3.28
N VAL A 228 -7.10 -7.27 2.86
CA VAL A 228 -7.34 -6.60 1.58
C VAL A 228 -6.58 -5.26 1.52
N ASN A 229 -6.62 -4.48 2.59
CA ASN A 229 -5.89 -3.22 2.68
C ASN A 229 -4.36 -3.43 2.65
N LEU A 230 -3.86 -4.44 3.35
CA LEU A 230 -2.43 -4.80 3.34
C LEU A 230 -1.97 -5.28 1.96
N ILE A 231 -2.81 -6.02 1.23
CA ILE A 231 -2.53 -6.42 -0.15
C ILE A 231 -2.45 -5.19 -1.06
N SER A 232 -3.45 -4.30 -1.02
CA SER A 232 -3.45 -3.07 -1.84
C SER A 232 -2.20 -2.22 -1.55
N LEU A 233 -1.83 -2.11 -0.28
CA LEU A 233 -0.63 -1.37 0.13
C LEU A 233 0.66 -2.09 -0.30
N GLY A 234 0.73 -3.41 -0.11
CA GLY A 234 1.86 -4.25 -0.48
C GLY A 234 2.12 -4.24 -1.99
N ILE A 235 1.06 -4.21 -2.81
CA ILE A 235 1.15 -4.02 -4.27
C ILE A 235 1.81 -2.67 -4.58
N LYS A 236 1.32 -1.58 -3.97
CA LYS A 236 1.86 -0.22 -4.17
C LYS A 236 3.32 -0.08 -3.72
N LEU A 237 3.73 -0.87 -2.74
CA LEU A 237 5.07 -0.84 -2.14
C LEU A 237 5.99 -1.96 -2.66
N ASN A 238 5.49 -2.74 -3.62
CA ASN A 238 6.17 -3.87 -4.23
C ASN A 238 6.73 -4.90 -3.22
N LYS A 239 5.93 -5.25 -2.21
CA LYS A 239 6.25 -6.27 -1.20
C LYS A 239 5.72 -7.63 -1.62
N VAL A 240 6.43 -8.30 -2.53
CA VAL A 240 5.99 -9.55 -3.18
C VAL A 240 5.64 -10.62 -2.15
N GLU A 241 6.52 -10.96 -1.21
CA GLU A 241 6.31 -12.03 -0.24
C GLU A 241 5.13 -11.76 0.70
N ASN A 242 4.95 -10.50 1.10
CA ASN A 242 3.84 -10.09 1.95
C ASN A 242 2.52 -10.22 1.21
N VAL A 243 2.43 -9.72 -0.03
CA VAL A 243 1.23 -9.84 -0.87
C VAL A 243 0.91 -11.32 -1.09
N LEU A 244 1.90 -12.14 -1.43
CA LEU A 244 1.70 -13.59 -1.61
C LEU A 244 1.14 -14.26 -0.36
N ARG A 245 1.72 -13.96 0.82
CA ARG A 245 1.26 -14.53 2.09
C ARG A 245 -0.17 -14.12 2.40
N ASP A 246 -0.48 -12.84 2.25
CA ASP A 246 -1.78 -12.29 2.63
C ASP A 246 -2.88 -12.74 1.65
N VAL A 247 -2.58 -12.84 0.34
CA VAL A 247 -3.49 -13.44 -0.66
C VAL A 247 -3.74 -14.93 -0.39
N ARG A 248 -2.69 -15.70 -0.04
CA ARG A 248 -2.85 -17.11 0.33
C ARG A 248 -3.78 -17.26 1.53
N PHE A 249 -3.61 -16.43 2.56
CA PHE A 249 -4.50 -16.45 3.71
C PHE A 249 -5.97 -16.24 3.30
N LEU A 250 -6.25 -15.24 2.46
CA LEU A 250 -7.61 -14.99 1.98
C LEU A 250 -8.17 -16.19 1.18
N VAL A 251 -7.38 -16.74 0.25
CA VAL A 251 -7.79 -17.87 -0.59
C VAL A 251 -8.00 -19.15 0.21
N GLU A 252 -7.07 -19.51 1.10
CA GLU A 252 -7.14 -20.73 1.92
C GLU A 252 -8.33 -20.73 2.89
N ASN A 253 -8.75 -19.53 3.33
CA ASN A 253 -9.91 -19.37 4.22
C ASN A 253 -11.22 -19.05 3.45
N ASN A 254 -11.22 -19.14 2.11
CA ASN A 254 -12.36 -18.82 1.26
C ASN A 254 -12.95 -17.41 1.51
N ILE A 255 -12.09 -16.45 1.88
CA ILE A 255 -12.50 -15.07 2.12
C ILE A 255 -12.58 -14.35 0.77
N ASP A 256 -13.74 -13.77 0.49
CA ASP A 256 -13.98 -13.02 -0.73
C ASP A 256 -13.41 -11.60 -0.64
N PHE A 257 -13.03 -11.06 -1.80
CA PHE A 257 -12.62 -9.68 -1.99
C PHE A 257 -13.00 -9.26 -3.41
N ASP A 258 -13.11 -7.95 -3.61
CA ASP A 258 -13.67 -7.40 -4.83
C ASP A 258 -12.84 -7.76 -6.07
N GLU A 259 -13.54 -7.78 -7.20
CA GLU A 259 -12.99 -8.16 -8.49
C GLU A 259 -11.82 -7.28 -8.93
N ASP A 260 -11.83 -5.99 -8.61
CA ASP A 260 -10.78 -5.06 -9.02
C ASP A 260 -9.48 -5.34 -8.25
N THR A 261 -9.57 -5.51 -6.92
CA THR A 261 -8.47 -5.99 -6.08
C THR A 261 -7.90 -7.31 -6.62
N TYR A 262 -8.77 -8.22 -7.07
CA TYR A 262 -8.34 -9.47 -7.66
C TYR A 262 -7.47 -9.28 -8.91
N LEU A 263 -7.92 -8.42 -9.83
CA LEU A 263 -7.18 -8.14 -11.06
C LEU A 263 -5.89 -7.37 -10.79
N ASP A 264 -5.88 -6.48 -9.78
CA ASP A 264 -4.67 -5.82 -9.29
C ASP A 264 -3.63 -6.84 -8.80
N ILE A 265 -4.06 -7.86 -8.04
CA ILE A 265 -3.18 -8.95 -7.61
C ILE A 265 -2.64 -9.71 -8.83
N LEU A 266 -3.49 -10.10 -9.77
CA LEU A 266 -3.05 -10.83 -10.97
C LEU A 266 -2.00 -10.03 -11.76
N GLU A 267 -2.25 -8.74 -12.00
CA GLU A 267 -1.30 -7.87 -12.69
C GLU A 267 0.03 -7.73 -11.91
N PHE A 268 -0.05 -7.62 -10.59
CA PHE A 268 1.12 -7.57 -9.70
C PHE A 268 1.96 -8.85 -9.76
N LEU A 269 1.32 -10.02 -9.71
CA LEU A 269 1.99 -11.32 -9.81
C LEU A 269 2.68 -11.50 -11.16
N LEU A 270 1.99 -11.12 -12.24
CA LEU A 270 2.53 -11.17 -13.59
C LEU A 270 3.79 -10.30 -13.72
N THR A 271 3.75 -9.08 -13.17
CA THR A 271 4.85 -8.12 -13.22
C THR A 271 6.08 -8.59 -12.44
N ASN A 272 5.86 -9.31 -11.34
CA ASN A 272 6.94 -9.81 -10.48
C ASN A 272 7.40 -11.24 -10.84
N GLY A 273 6.87 -11.84 -11.91
CA GLY A 273 7.30 -13.17 -12.37
C GLY A 273 6.72 -14.35 -11.57
N GLU A 274 5.69 -14.11 -10.75
CA GLU A 274 5.03 -15.11 -9.90
C GLU A 274 4.01 -15.94 -10.69
N HIS A 275 4.48 -16.59 -11.76
CA HIS A 275 3.63 -17.21 -12.79
C HIS A 275 2.82 -18.41 -12.28
N GLU A 276 3.36 -19.22 -11.36
CA GLU A 276 2.62 -20.35 -10.79
C GLU A 276 1.44 -19.90 -9.92
N PHE A 277 1.66 -18.85 -9.12
CA PHE A 277 0.61 -18.31 -8.28
C PHE A 277 -0.41 -17.53 -9.10
N TYR A 278 0.03 -16.79 -10.13
CA TYR A 278 -0.86 -16.20 -11.12
C TYR A 278 -1.77 -17.26 -11.74
N SER A 279 -1.22 -18.39 -12.20
CA SER A 279 -2.01 -19.46 -12.84
C SER A 279 -3.04 -20.05 -11.88
N SER A 280 -2.64 -20.31 -10.63
CA SER A 280 -3.51 -20.86 -9.60
C SER A 280 -4.65 -19.89 -9.27
N LEU A 281 -4.31 -18.62 -9.04
CA LEU A 281 -5.28 -17.58 -8.75
C LEU A 281 -6.20 -17.36 -9.95
N SER A 282 -5.68 -17.13 -11.14
CA SER A 282 -6.47 -16.97 -12.37
C SER A 282 -7.48 -18.11 -12.61
N SER A 283 -7.19 -19.34 -12.20
CA SER A 283 -8.12 -20.47 -12.30
C SER A 283 -9.32 -20.37 -11.34
N LEU A 284 -9.14 -19.69 -10.20
CA LEU A 284 -10.20 -19.36 -9.25
C LEU A 284 -11.05 -18.16 -9.71
N TYR A 285 -10.48 -17.24 -10.47
CA TYR A 285 -11.18 -16.07 -11.01
C TYR A 285 -12.32 -16.46 -11.96
N TYR A 286 -12.01 -17.29 -12.97
CA TYR A 286 -12.94 -17.63 -14.04
C TYR A 286 -14.30 -18.18 -13.59
N PRO A 287 -14.39 -19.19 -12.70
CA PRO A 287 -15.69 -19.69 -12.24
C PRO A 287 -16.45 -18.67 -11.39
N LYS A 288 -15.75 -17.71 -10.76
CA LYS A 288 -16.34 -16.72 -9.87
C LYS A 288 -16.89 -15.50 -10.61
N TYR A 289 -16.23 -15.10 -11.69
CA TYR A 289 -16.52 -13.89 -12.45
C TYR A 289 -16.88 -14.21 -13.91
N VAL A 290 -17.76 -15.18 -14.13
CA VAL A 290 -18.22 -15.63 -15.46
C VAL A 290 -18.87 -14.50 -16.28
N SER A 291 -19.45 -13.50 -15.61
CA SER A 291 -20.00 -12.29 -16.22
C SER A 291 -19.33 -11.05 -15.64
N SER A 292 -18.00 -11.05 -15.71
CA SER A 292 -17.13 -9.98 -15.25
C SER A 292 -17.45 -8.66 -15.97
N LYS A 293 -17.40 -7.54 -15.25
CA LYS A 293 -17.43 -6.20 -15.88
C LYS A 293 -16.05 -5.75 -16.41
N PHE A 294 -15.02 -6.54 -16.11
CA PHE A 294 -13.61 -6.32 -16.43
C PHE A 294 -13.03 -7.45 -17.30
N GLU A 295 -13.88 -8.11 -18.09
CA GLU A 295 -13.46 -9.19 -19.00
C GLU A 295 -12.33 -8.74 -19.93
N ASP A 296 -12.35 -7.49 -20.37
CA ASP A 296 -11.32 -6.88 -21.19
C ASP A 296 -9.95 -6.86 -20.49
N ARG A 297 -9.90 -6.36 -19.24
CA ARG A 297 -8.70 -6.35 -18.38
C ARG A 297 -8.19 -7.76 -18.16
N TYR A 298 -9.07 -8.69 -17.81
CA TYR A 298 -8.68 -10.08 -17.56
C TYR A 298 -8.15 -10.78 -18.81
N ASN A 299 -8.83 -10.64 -19.96
CA ASN A 299 -8.35 -11.20 -21.23
C ASN A 299 -6.99 -10.60 -21.63
N TYR A 300 -6.78 -9.29 -21.41
CA TYR A 300 -5.47 -8.68 -21.64
C TYR A 300 -4.37 -9.27 -20.74
N LEU A 301 -4.64 -9.46 -19.44
CA LEU A 301 -3.69 -10.06 -18.51
C LEU A 301 -3.37 -11.51 -18.88
N LEU A 302 -4.37 -12.31 -19.29
CA LEU A 302 -4.16 -13.66 -19.82
C LEU A 302 -3.30 -13.63 -21.09
N GLY A 303 -3.58 -12.70 -22.01
CA GLY A 303 -2.77 -12.46 -23.19
C GLY A 303 -1.30 -12.28 -22.83
N LYS A 304 -1.00 -11.41 -21.86
CA LYS A 304 0.37 -11.19 -21.38
C LYS A 304 0.96 -12.40 -20.67
N PHE A 305 0.19 -13.09 -19.83
CA PHE A 305 0.64 -14.27 -19.11
C PHE A 305 1.20 -15.33 -20.06
N TYR A 306 0.50 -15.61 -21.15
CA TYR A 306 0.94 -16.59 -22.14
C TYR A 306 2.14 -16.15 -23.00
N GLU A 307 2.55 -14.88 -22.95
CA GLU A 307 3.80 -14.42 -23.57
C GLU A 307 5.02 -14.55 -22.66
N THR A 308 4.83 -14.74 -21.35
CA THR A 308 5.92 -14.80 -20.38
C THR A 308 6.88 -15.95 -20.69
N GLU A 309 8.17 -15.77 -20.38
CA GLU A 309 9.18 -16.83 -20.48
C GLU A 309 9.05 -17.83 -19.31
N SER A 310 7.88 -18.45 -19.22
CA SER A 310 7.53 -19.44 -18.21
C SER A 310 7.13 -20.77 -18.86
N LYS A 311 6.93 -21.81 -18.05
CA LYS A 311 6.39 -23.09 -18.52
C LYS A 311 4.99 -22.99 -19.15
N TYR A 312 4.30 -21.86 -18.93
CA TYR A 312 2.97 -21.61 -19.45
C TYR A 312 2.97 -20.89 -20.81
N LYS A 313 4.15 -20.52 -21.35
CA LYS A 313 4.30 -19.80 -22.61
C LYS A 313 3.54 -20.48 -23.76
N ASP A 314 2.62 -19.73 -24.38
CA ASP A 314 1.78 -20.19 -25.48
C ASP A 314 1.32 -19.00 -26.33
N PHE A 315 2.09 -18.67 -27.36
CA PHE A 315 1.81 -17.51 -28.20
C PHE A 315 0.48 -17.59 -28.95
N VAL A 316 -0.01 -18.80 -29.26
CA VAL A 316 -1.31 -18.97 -29.93
C VAL A 316 -2.43 -18.57 -28.98
N LYS A 317 -2.37 -19.02 -27.72
CA LYS A 317 -3.32 -18.58 -26.68
C LYS A 317 -3.23 -17.09 -26.45
N SER A 318 -2.02 -16.56 -26.30
CA SER A 318 -1.80 -15.12 -26.13
C SER A 318 -2.49 -14.29 -27.22
N LEU A 319 -2.26 -14.64 -28.49
CA LEU A 319 -2.86 -13.99 -29.65
C LEU A 319 -4.39 -14.10 -29.63
N SER A 320 -4.94 -15.25 -29.23
CA SER A 320 -6.38 -15.44 -29.10
C SER A 320 -7.02 -14.52 -28.05
N TYR A 321 -6.36 -14.32 -26.91
CA TYR A 321 -6.87 -13.48 -25.83
C TYR A 321 -6.85 -11.99 -26.18
N TYR A 322 -5.77 -11.48 -26.78
CA TYR A 322 -5.76 -10.11 -27.27
C TYR A 322 -6.80 -9.87 -28.36
N LYS A 323 -7.00 -10.86 -29.24
CA LYS A 323 -8.04 -10.76 -30.27
C LYS A 323 -9.43 -10.60 -29.66
N ARG A 324 -9.75 -11.31 -28.57
CA ARG A 324 -11.02 -11.12 -27.84
C ARG A 324 -11.19 -9.69 -27.33
N VAL A 325 -10.14 -9.08 -26.81
CA VAL A 325 -10.18 -7.66 -26.38
C VAL A 325 -10.48 -6.74 -27.57
N ILE A 326 -9.81 -6.96 -28.69
CA ILE A 326 -9.96 -6.12 -29.90
C ILE A 326 -11.36 -6.28 -30.52
N ASP A 327 -11.86 -7.50 -30.63
CA ASP A 327 -13.11 -7.80 -31.32
C ASP A 327 -14.33 -7.41 -30.48
N SER A 328 -14.27 -7.62 -29.16
CA SER A 328 -15.43 -7.44 -28.27
C SER A 328 -15.43 -6.11 -27.50
N TYR A 329 -14.27 -5.46 -27.32
CA TYR A 329 -14.13 -4.30 -26.41
C TYR A 329 -13.41 -3.10 -27.06
N PRO A 330 -13.98 -2.47 -28.11
CA PRO A 330 -13.32 -1.40 -28.87
C PRO A 330 -13.09 -0.09 -28.09
N PHE A 331 -13.78 0.11 -26.97
CA PHE A 331 -13.64 1.30 -26.11
C PHE A 331 -12.88 1.03 -24.81
N SER A 332 -12.33 -0.18 -24.64
CA SER A 332 -11.54 -0.55 -23.47
C SER A 332 -10.21 0.23 -23.41
N SER A 333 -9.75 0.55 -22.20
CA SER A 333 -8.38 1.05 -21.96
C SER A 333 -7.30 0.05 -22.40
N TYR A 334 -7.64 -1.22 -22.52
CA TYR A 334 -6.74 -2.30 -22.94
C TYR A 334 -6.79 -2.56 -24.45
N TYR A 335 -7.66 -1.89 -25.21
CA TYR A 335 -7.82 -2.11 -26.65
C TYR A 335 -6.52 -1.84 -27.42
N GLU A 336 -5.95 -0.63 -27.30
CA GLU A 336 -4.75 -0.26 -28.05
C GLU A 336 -3.53 -1.09 -27.63
N LEU A 337 -3.40 -1.39 -26.34
CA LEU A 337 -2.35 -2.27 -25.82
C LEU A 337 -2.46 -3.68 -26.42
N SER A 338 -3.66 -4.24 -26.44
CA SER A 338 -3.95 -5.56 -27.01
C SER A 338 -3.69 -5.57 -28.52
N LYS A 339 -4.10 -4.53 -29.25
CA LYS A 339 -3.88 -4.38 -30.68
C LYS A 339 -2.39 -4.33 -31.04
N LEU A 340 -1.59 -3.57 -30.29
CA LEU A 340 -0.15 -3.52 -30.49
C LEU A 340 0.50 -4.89 -30.26
N ARG A 341 0.15 -5.59 -29.17
CA ARG A 341 0.67 -6.93 -28.88
C ARG A 341 0.23 -7.95 -29.93
N PHE A 342 -1.05 -7.95 -30.32
CA PHE A 342 -1.59 -8.82 -31.36
C PHE A 342 -0.84 -8.65 -32.70
N LEU A 343 -0.66 -7.40 -33.16
CA LEU A 343 0.05 -7.12 -34.41
C LEU A 343 1.53 -7.50 -34.33
N PHE A 344 2.16 -7.36 -33.17
CA PHE A 344 3.53 -7.80 -32.94
C PHE A 344 3.63 -9.33 -33.05
N LEU A 345 2.81 -10.08 -32.30
CA LEU A 345 2.84 -11.55 -32.30
C LEU A 345 2.52 -12.15 -33.68
N LYS A 346 1.56 -11.56 -34.42
CA LYS A 346 1.18 -11.98 -35.78
C LYS A 346 2.30 -11.84 -36.82
N ARG A 347 3.41 -11.18 -36.50
CA ARG A 347 4.58 -11.14 -37.41
C ARG A 347 5.45 -12.38 -37.30
N PHE A 348 5.31 -13.13 -36.21
CA PHE A 348 6.13 -14.31 -35.90
C PHE A 348 5.38 -15.63 -36.10
N PHE A 349 4.05 -15.58 -36.17
CA PHE A 349 3.12 -16.68 -36.37
C PHE A 349 2.04 -16.25 -37.36
#